data_AF-A0A6M0GHI1-F1
#
_entry.id   AF-A0A6M0GHI1-F1
#
_cell.length_a   1.000
_cell.length_b   1.000
_cell.length_c   1.000
_cell.angle_alpha   90.00
_cell.angle_beta   90.00
_cell.angle_gamma   90.00
#
_symmetry.space_group_name_H-M   'P 1'
#
loop_
_entity.id
_entity.type
_entity.pdbx_description
1 polymer ?
#
loop_
_entity_poly.entity_id
_entity_poly.type
_entity_poly.pdbx_seq_one_letter_code
_entity_poly.pdbx_strand_id
1 'polypeptide(L)'
;MLTTFTTPDSTLATIEAALPIDPQPYSVSDRSTGLIVVDVINGFCTVGSGPLAPTEPNVQIETMVAETNRLAQAFTARGLPVLAFLDTHEPGKPEPPYPNHCEKGTGEEKLVPQLAWLEGNPYTTLIEKD
;
A
#
# COMPACT_ATOMS: atom_id res chain seq x y z
N MET A 1 7.92 -42.92 5.42
CA MET A 1 7.59 -41.62 6.02
C MET A 1 8.86 -40.78 6.02
N LEU A 2 8.93 -39.73 5.21
CA LEU A 2 9.96 -38.70 5.37
C LEU A 2 9.28 -37.51 6.04
N THR A 3 9.57 -37.30 7.31
CA THR A 3 9.30 -36.03 8.00
C THR A 3 10.44 -35.08 7.67
N THR A 4 10.22 -34.20 6.70
CA THR A 4 11.05 -33.01 6.50
C THR A 4 10.80 -32.07 7.68
N PHE A 5 11.77 -31.95 8.58
CA PHE A 5 11.81 -30.89 9.55
C PHE A 5 12.16 -29.59 8.82
N THR A 6 11.17 -28.74 8.61
CA THR A 6 11.39 -27.37 8.16
C THR A 6 12.01 -26.62 9.34
N THR A 7 13.31 -26.34 9.27
CA THR A 7 13.98 -25.47 10.24
C THR A 7 13.28 -24.10 10.18
N PRO A 8 12.78 -23.55 11.30
CA PRO A 8 12.22 -22.20 11.29
C PRO A 8 13.32 -21.22 10.87
N ASP A 9 12.97 -20.28 10.00
CA ASP A 9 13.89 -19.32 9.39
C ASP A 9 14.48 -18.41 10.49
N SER A 10 15.66 -18.79 10.99
CA SER A 10 16.32 -18.22 12.16
C SER A 10 16.62 -16.72 12.03
N THR A 11 16.57 -16.21 10.80
CA THR A 11 16.85 -14.83 10.44
C THR A 11 15.73 -13.89 10.90
N LEU A 12 14.47 -14.27 10.67
CA LEU A 12 13.32 -13.45 11.04
C LEU A 12 13.18 -13.35 12.56
N ALA A 13 13.30 -14.47 13.27
CA ALA A 13 13.25 -14.49 14.74
C ALA A 13 14.34 -13.62 15.39
N THR A 14 15.53 -13.53 14.76
CA THR A 14 16.62 -12.66 15.23
C THR A 14 16.28 -11.18 15.01
N ILE A 15 15.67 -10.85 13.87
CA ILE A 15 15.19 -9.49 13.58
C ILE A 15 14.09 -9.09 14.58
N GLU A 16 13.11 -9.96 14.80
CA GLU A 16 12.02 -9.73 15.75
C GLU A 16 12.53 -9.51 17.17
N ALA A 17 13.53 -10.29 17.61
CA ALA A 17 14.14 -10.12 18.93
C ALA A 17 15.00 -8.84 19.06
N ALA A 18 15.53 -8.32 17.95
CA ALA A 18 16.36 -7.12 17.93
C ALA A 18 15.57 -5.82 17.77
N LEU A 19 14.34 -5.89 17.24
CA LEU A 19 13.46 -4.74 17.14
C LEU A 19 12.93 -4.37 18.54
N PRO A 20 13.06 -3.10 19.00
CA PRO A 20 12.51 -2.66 20.27
C PRO A 20 10.99 -2.43 20.18
N ILE A 21 10.27 -3.37 19.54
CA ILE A 21 8.83 -3.33 19.35
C ILE A 21 8.23 -4.57 20.02
N ASP A 22 7.15 -4.37 20.77
CA ASP A 22 6.36 -5.45 21.36
C ASP A 22 5.06 -5.58 20.55
N PRO A 23 4.92 -6.60 19.67
CA PRO A 23 3.72 -6.77 18.87
C PRO A 23 2.55 -7.15 19.77
N GLN A 24 1.53 -6.29 19.81
CA GLN A 24 0.32 -6.52 20.59
C GLN A 24 -0.91 -6.57 19.67
N PRO A 25 -1.88 -7.45 19.94
CA PRO A 25 -3.17 -7.41 19.26
C PRO A 25 -3.85 -6.05 19.46
N TYR A 26 -4.41 -5.49 18.38
CA TYR A 26 -5.17 -4.25 18.41
C TYR A 26 -6.56 -4.43 17.82
N SER A 27 -7.59 -4.10 18.59
CA SER A 27 -8.98 -4.14 18.13
C SER A 27 -9.38 -2.79 17.52
N VAL A 28 -9.78 -2.82 16.24
CA VAL A 28 -10.22 -1.66 15.43
C VAL A 28 -11.61 -1.13 15.87
N SER A 29 -11.93 -1.22 17.15
CA SER A 29 -13.18 -0.78 17.77
C SER A 29 -12.99 -0.09 19.11
N ASP A 30 -11.79 -0.18 19.70
CA ASP A 30 -11.56 0.31 21.06
C ASP A 30 -11.51 1.85 21.12
N ARG A 31 -11.31 2.51 19.97
CA ARG A 31 -11.22 3.97 19.81
C ARG A 31 -11.75 4.37 18.43
N SER A 32 -11.88 5.67 18.21
CA SER A 32 -12.07 6.19 16.86
C SER A 32 -10.86 5.82 16.00
N THR A 33 -11.09 5.00 14.99
CA THR A 33 -10.03 4.46 14.12
C THR A 33 -10.41 4.70 12.66
N GLY A 34 -9.42 5.08 11.86
CA GLY A 34 -9.50 5.17 10.40
C GLY A 34 -8.37 4.39 9.75
N LEU A 35 -8.49 4.16 8.45
CA LEU A 35 -7.45 3.54 7.63
C LEU A 35 -6.74 4.63 6.83
N ILE A 36 -5.41 4.59 6.80
CA ILE A 36 -4.60 5.39 5.87
C ILE A 36 -3.99 4.44 4.84
N VAL A 37 -4.25 4.71 3.57
CA VAL A 37 -3.62 4.07 2.41
C VAL A 37 -2.62 5.06 1.85
N VAL A 38 -1.38 4.64 1.65
CA VAL A 38 -0.30 5.51 1.17
C VAL A 38 0.19 4.95 -0.16
N ASP A 39 -0.02 5.71 -1.23
CA ASP A 39 0.62 5.54 -2.53
C ASP A 39 0.47 4.14 -3.14
N VAL A 40 -0.71 3.52 -2.97
CA VAL A 40 -1.06 2.28 -3.68
C VAL A 40 -1.60 2.62 -5.06
N ILE A 41 -0.72 3.25 -5.85
CA ILE A 41 -0.93 3.82 -7.18
C ILE A 41 -0.16 3.07 -8.25
N ASN A 42 -0.51 3.29 -9.51
CA ASN A 42 0.08 2.58 -10.65
C ASN A 42 1.60 2.76 -10.73
N GLY A 43 2.10 3.98 -10.50
CA GLY A 43 3.52 4.33 -10.58
C GLY A 43 4.43 3.56 -9.63
N PHE A 44 3.88 2.89 -8.62
CA PHE A 44 4.63 2.04 -7.69
C PHE A 44 4.22 0.57 -7.73
N CYS A 45 2.99 0.26 -8.12
CA CYS A 45 2.42 -1.07 -7.92
C CYS A 45 2.08 -1.83 -9.22
N THR A 46 1.95 -1.14 -10.36
CA THR A 46 1.50 -1.77 -11.61
C THR A 46 2.69 -2.00 -12.54
N VAL A 47 2.84 -3.24 -13.02
CA VAL A 47 4.00 -3.64 -13.83
C VAL A 47 4.13 -2.75 -15.07
N GLY A 48 5.28 -2.09 -15.20
CA GLY A 48 5.61 -1.21 -16.33
C GLY A 48 4.84 0.12 -16.37
N SER A 49 4.13 0.50 -15.29
CA SER A 49 3.40 1.77 -15.21
C SER A 49 4.23 2.94 -14.70
N GLY A 50 5.54 2.94 -14.93
CA GLY A 50 6.42 4.04 -14.54
C GLY A 50 7.82 3.56 -14.16
N PRO A 51 8.76 4.49 -13.96
CA PRO A 51 10.16 4.15 -13.67
C PRO A 51 10.38 3.58 -12.26
N LEU A 52 9.44 3.80 -11.34
CA LEU A 52 9.47 3.25 -9.97
C LEU A 52 8.50 2.09 -9.76
N ALA A 53 7.79 1.69 -10.81
CA ALA A 53 6.89 0.56 -10.78
C ALA A 53 7.69 -0.75 -10.99
N PRO A 54 7.17 -1.91 -10.55
CA PRO A 54 7.82 -3.18 -10.82
C PRO A 54 8.00 -3.40 -12.32
N THR A 55 9.15 -3.95 -12.75
CA THR A 55 9.41 -4.27 -14.17
C THR A 55 8.83 -5.61 -14.59
N GLU A 56 8.50 -6.47 -13.62
CA GLU A 56 7.92 -7.80 -13.80
C GLU A 56 6.95 -8.12 -12.65
N PRO A 57 6.06 -9.12 -12.77
CA PRO A 57 5.13 -9.49 -11.71
C PRO A 57 5.83 -9.73 -10.36
N ASN A 58 5.26 -9.16 -9.30
CA ASN A 58 5.84 -9.23 -7.96
C ASN A 58 4.77 -9.64 -6.94
N VAL A 59 4.88 -10.87 -6.45
CA VAL A 59 3.92 -11.48 -5.51
C VAL A 59 3.77 -10.67 -4.22
N GLN A 60 4.84 -10.01 -3.76
CA GLN A 60 4.78 -9.19 -2.55
C GLN A 60 3.90 -7.95 -2.77
N ILE A 61 4.07 -7.27 -3.91
CA ILE A 61 3.26 -6.11 -4.29
C ILE A 61 1.81 -6.54 -4.51
N GLU A 62 1.57 -7.63 -5.22
CA GLU A 62 0.23 -8.18 -5.44
C GLU A 62 -0.49 -8.49 -4.13
N THR A 63 0.22 -9.13 -3.19
CA THR A 63 -0.31 -9.43 -1.85
C THR A 63 -0.63 -8.16 -1.06
N MET A 64 0.26 -7.17 -1.10
CA MET A 64 0.06 -5.88 -0.43
C MET A 64 -1.14 -5.11 -0.99
N VAL A 65 -1.32 -5.09 -2.31
CA VAL A 65 -2.49 -4.50 -2.96
C VAL A 65 -3.77 -5.22 -2.54
N ALA A 66 -3.76 -6.56 -2.53
CA ALA A 66 -4.90 -7.37 -2.13
C ALA A 66 -5.30 -7.14 -0.67
N GLU A 67 -4.34 -7.11 0.26
CA GLU A 67 -4.60 -6.85 1.67
C GLU A 67 -5.06 -5.41 1.92
N THR A 68 -4.51 -4.45 1.20
CA THR A 68 -4.98 -3.05 1.26
C THR A 68 -6.45 -2.96 0.84
N ASN A 69 -6.81 -3.60 -0.27
CA ASN A 69 -8.20 -3.62 -0.74
C ASN A 69 -9.12 -4.31 0.28
N ARG A 70 -8.71 -5.47 0.83
CA ARG A 70 -9.48 -6.19 1.85
C ARG A 70 -9.74 -5.33 3.10
N LEU A 71 -8.72 -4.60 3.57
CA LEU A 71 -8.84 -3.70 4.72
C LEU A 71 -9.74 -2.51 4.39
N ALA A 72 -9.56 -1.86 3.23
CA ALA A 72 -10.38 -0.73 2.82
C ALA A 72 -11.87 -1.13 2.70
N GLN A 73 -12.17 -2.30 2.15
CA GLN A 73 -13.53 -2.85 2.14
C GLN A 73 -14.07 -3.07 3.56
N ALA A 74 -13.27 -3.65 4.46
CA ALA A 74 -13.69 -3.88 5.85
C ALA A 74 -13.99 -2.59 6.61
N PHE A 75 -13.20 -1.52 6.39
CA PHE A 75 -13.42 -0.22 7.00
C PHE A 75 -14.67 0.47 6.44
N THR A 76 -14.76 0.58 5.11
CA THR A 76 -15.89 1.25 4.44
C THR A 76 -17.22 0.52 4.67
N ALA A 77 -17.23 -0.82 4.75
CA ALA A 77 -18.43 -1.60 5.11
C ALA A 77 -18.94 -1.33 6.53
N ARG A 78 -18.07 -0.84 7.43
CA ARG A 78 -18.41 -0.43 8.79
C ARG A 78 -18.69 1.07 8.91
N GLY A 79 -18.65 1.81 7.79
CA GLY A 79 -18.76 3.27 7.77
C GLY A 79 -17.58 3.98 8.44
N LEU A 80 -16.43 3.32 8.57
CA LEU A 80 -15.22 3.90 9.12
C LEU A 80 -14.45 4.67 8.03
N PRO A 81 -13.79 5.79 8.39
CA PRO A 81 -13.12 6.63 7.41
C PRO A 81 -11.87 5.97 6.83
N VAL A 82 -11.65 6.21 5.54
CA VAL A 82 -10.43 5.87 4.80
C VAL A 82 -9.84 7.15 4.24
N LEU A 83 -8.54 7.37 4.46
CA LEU A 83 -7.76 8.43 3.81
C LEU A 83 -6.77 7.77 2.87
N ALA A 84 -6.75 8.17 1.60
CA ALA A 84 -5.82 7.66 0.60
C ALA A 84 -4.95 8.81 0.09
N PHE A 85 -3.64 8.71 0.30
CA PHE A 85 -2.65 9.59 -0.31
C PHE A 85 -2.25 9.04 -1.68
N LEU A 86 -2.18 9.94 -2.65
CA LEU A 86 -1.76 9.69 -4.02
C LEU A 86 -0.58 10.60 -4.30
N ASP A 87 0.58 10.01 -4.57
CA ASP A 87 1.69 10.75 -5.13
C ASP A 87 1.32 11.27 -6.52
N THR A 88 1.31 12.59 -6.66
CA THR A 88 0.82 13.31 -7.83
C THR A 88 1.67 14.55 -8.06
N HIS A 89 2.78 14.38 -8.76
CA HIS A 89 3.72 15.47 -9.02
C HIS A 89 3.24 16.42 -10.12
N GLU A 90 3.57 17.69 -9.97
CA GLU A 90 3.46 18.64 -11.08
C GLU A 90 4.44 18.25 -12.20
N PRO A 91 3.98 18.12 -13.47
CA PRO A 91 4.82 17.63 -14.55
C PRO A 91 6.13 18.43 -14.71
N GLY A 92 7.25 17.73 -14.78
CA GLY A 92 8.58 18.31 -14.95
C GLY A 92 9.19 18.93 -13.69
N LYS A 93 8.51 18.92 -12.54
CA LYS A 93 9.12 19.31 -11.26
C LYS A 93 10.10 18.21 -10.82
N PRO A 94 11.41 18.52 -10.66
CA PRO A 94 12.38 17.51 -10.27
C PRO A 94 12.30 17.20 -8.78
N GLU A 95 12.40 15.92 -8.41
CA GLU A 95 12.55 15.46 -7.03
C GLU A 95 13.77 14.52 -6.87
N PRO A 96 15.00 15.06 -6.86
CA PRO A 96 16.18 14.22 -6.68
C PRO A 96 16.16 13.52 -5.29
N PRO A 97 16.56 12.23 -5.20
CA PRO A 97 17.26 11.45 -6.22
C PRO A 97 16.35 10.66 -7.18
N TYR A 98 15.03 10.81 -7.09
CA TYR A 98 14.08 10.03 -7.88
C TYR A 98 14.02 10.52 -9.33
N PRO A 99 13.78 9.61 -10.30
CA PRO A 99 13.41 10.02 -11.66
C PRO A 99 12.05 10.74 -11.64
N ASN A 100 11.68 11.41 -12.72
CA ASN A 100 10.30 11.86 -12.89
C ASN A 100 9.38 10.65 -12.81
N HIS A 101 8.38 10.71 -11.94
CA HIS A 101 7.45 9.63 -11.66
C HIS A 101 6.12 10.24 -11.20
N CYS A 102 5.03 9.47 -11.28
CA CYS A 102 3.74 9.86 -10.71
C CYS A 102 3.27 11.27 -11.12
N GLU A 103 3.65 11.73 -12.32
CA GLU A 103 3.31 13.06 -12.80
C GLU A 103 1.81 13.13 -13.15
N LYS A 104 1.16 14.21 -12.76
CA LYS A 104 -0.27 14.42 -12.96
C LYS A 104 -0.68 14.24 -14.43
N GLY A 105 -1.65 13.37 -14.68
CA GLY A 105 -2.20 13.10 -16.00
C GLY A 105 -1.50 12.01 -16.79
N THR A 106 -0.43 11.40 -16.27
CA THR A 106 0.26 10.26 -16.91
C THR A 106 -0.49 8.94 -16.71
N GLY A 107 -1.31 8.86 -15.66
CA GLY A 107 -1.96 7.63 -15.20
C GLY A 107 -1.17 6.90 -14.12
N GLU A 108 0.11 7.26 -13.91
CA GLU A 108 0.97 6.73 -12.85
C GLU A 108 0.43 7.11 -11.46
N GLU A 109 -0.08 8.34 -11.33
CA GLU A 109 -0.62 8.95 -10.10
C GLU A 109 -1.93 8.33 -9.61
N LYS A 110 -2.58 7.51 -10.45
CA LYS A 110 -3.89 6.94 -10.16
C LYS A 110 -3.76 5.69 -9.29
N LEU A 111 -4.76 5.45 -8.44
CA LEU A 111 -4.90 4.19 -7.72
C LEU A 111 -4.83 3.00 -8.67
N VAL A 112 -4.26 1.91 -8.18
CA VAL A 112 -4.29 0.63 -8.92
C VAL A 112 -5.74 0.19 -9.17
N PRO A 113 -6.02 -0.58 -10.24
CA PRO A 113 -7.39 -0.94 -10.61
C PRO A 113 -8.22 -1.58 -9.49
N GLN A 114 -7.59 -2.35 -8.60
CA GLN A 114 -8.21 -3.03 -7.47
C GLN A 114 -8.74 -2.05 -6.40
N LEU A 115 -8.21 -0.83 -6.36
CA LEU A 115 -8.54 0.21 -5.39
C LEU A 115 -9.27 1.41 -6.02
N ALA A 116 -9.42 1.45 -7.36
CA ALA A 116 -10.10 2.54 -8.08
C ALA A 116 -11.54 2.82 -7.60
N TRP A 117 -12.22 1.83 -6.99
CA TRP A 117 -13.55 2.01 -6.41
C TRP A 117 -13.57 3.00 -5.22
N LEU A 118 -12.41 3.30 -4.62
CA LEU A 118 -12.29 4.28 -3.55
C LEU A 118 -12.56 5.71 -4.01
N GLU A 119 -12.37 6.03 -5.31
CA GLU A 119 -12.57 7.39 -5.83
C GLU A 119 -14.01 7.90 -5.71
N GLY A 120 -14.98 6.99 -5.68
CA GLY A 120 -16.40 7.32 -5.49
C GLY A 120 -16.97 6.89 -4.14
N ASN A 121 -16.16 6.39 -3.22
CA ASN A 121 -16.67 5.85 -1.96
C ASN A 121 -16.98 6.98 -0.95
N PRO A 122 -18.18 7.01 -0.34
CA PRO A 122 -18.57 8.10 0.56
C PRO A 122 -17.79 8.17 1.89
N TYR A 123 -17.05 7.10 2.24
CA TYR A 123 -16.21 7.05 3.43
C TYR A 123 -14.73 7.28 3.12
N THR A 124 -14.39 7.57 1.86
CA THR A 124 -13.01 7.77 1.44
C THR A 124 -12.72 9.22 1.09
N THR A 125 -11.58 9.72 1.58
CA THR A 125 -11.00 10.99 1.17
C THR A 125 -9.69 10.72 0.43
N LEU A 126 -9.55 11.28 -0.77
CA LEU A 126 -8.33 11.24 -1.56
C LEU A 126 -7.56 12.54 -1.38
N ILE A 127 -6.24 12.44 -1.21
CA ILE A 127 -5.33 13.59 -1.15
C ILE A 127 -4.22 13.36 -2.17
N GLU A 128 -4.23 14.18 -3.23
CA GLU A 128 -3.09 14.34 -4.13
C GLU A 128 -1.98 15.11 -3.38
N LYS A 129 -0.77 14.55 -3.34
CA LYS A 129 0.42 15.17 -2.73
C LYS A 129 1.54 15.34 -3.75
N ASP A 130 2.30 16.41 -3.60
CA ASP A 130 3.51 16.76 -4.37
C ASP A 130 4.60 17.29 -3.42
#